data_AF-A0A8C1TER9-F1
#
_entry.id   AF-A0A8C1TER9-F1
#
_cell.length_a   1.000
_cell.length_b   1.000
_cell.length_c   1.000
_cell.angle_alpha   90.00
_cell.angle_beta   90.00
_cell.angle_gamma   90.00
#
_symmetry.space_group_name_H-M   'P 1'
#
loop_
_entity.id
_entity.type
_entity.pdbx_description
1 polymer ?
#
loop_
_entity_poly.entity_id
_entity_poly.type
_entity_poly.pdbx_seq_one_letter_code
_entity_poly.pdbx_strand_id
1 'polypeptide(L)'
;MGIFSLILLVNSLKELLEAELKEFQWHLQKDHECISKSDMEKQNRVKTVDKIMACFRPEEAVKITVDILRKMNQNNLAEQLENKHKKGNV
;
A
#
# COMPACT_ATOMS: atom_id res chain seq x y z
N MET A 1 3.64 -3.31 17.10
CA MET A 1 2.69 -3.37 15.97
C MET A 1 3.28 -2.89 14.63
N GLY A 2 4.13 -1.85 14.57
CA GLY A 2 4.57 -1.28 13.28
C GLY A 2 5.36 -2.18 12.29
N ILE A 3 6.22 -3.08 12.75
CA ILE A 3 7.03 -3.95 11.85
C ILE A 3 6.16 -4.98 11.11
N PHE A 4 5.13 -5.50 11.78
CA PHE A 4 4.22 -6.49 11.19
C PHE A 4 3.43 -5.88 10.02
N SER A 5 2.94 -4.64 10.19
CA SER A 5 2.23 -3.91 9.14
C SER A 5 3.11 -3.63 7.91
N LEU A 6 4.39 -3.28 8.11
CA LEU A 6 5.33 -3.05 7.00
C LEU A 6 5.48 -4.29 6.11
N ILE A 7 5.75 -5.45 6.72
CA ILE A 7 5.94 -6.72 5.98
C ILE A 7 4.66 -7.10 5.24
N LEU A 8 3.51 -6.91 5.88
CA LEU A 8 2.21 -7.25 5.31
C LEU A 8 1.89 -6.41 4.05
N LEU A 9 2.15 -5.11 4.09
CA LEU A 9 1.95 -4.21 2.95
C LEU A 9 2.91 -4.54 1.81
N VAL A 10 4.20 -4.76 2.11
CA VAL A 10 5.19 -5.12 1.09
C VAL A 10 4.81 -6.41 0.39
N ASN A 11 4.36 -7.43 1.12
CA ASN A 11 3.94 -8.69 0.53
C ASN A 11 2.68 -8.52 -0.33
N SER A 12 1.74 -7.66 0.06
CA SER A 12 0.56 -7.39 -0.76
C SER A 12 0.92 -6.68 -2.08
N LEU A 13 1.86 -5.73 -2.05
CA LEU A 13 2.35 -5.07 -3.28
C LEU A 13 3.27 -5.96 -4.14
N LYS A 14 3.79 -7.07 -3.60
CA LYS A 14 4.55 -8.07 -4.39
C LYS A 14 3.66 -8.87 -5.32
N GLU A 15 2.40 -9.06 -4.97
CA GLU A 15 1.41 -9.74 -5.81
C GLU A 15 0.96 -8.90 -7.02
N LEU A 16 1.24 -7.58 -6.99
CA LEU A 16 0.96 -6.70 -8.12
C LEU A 16 2.03 -6.85 -9.22
N LEU A 17 1.56 -6.89 -10.47
CA LEU A 17 2.39 -6.73 -11.65
C LEU A 17 2.99 -5.32 -11.70
N GLU A 18 4.03 -5.13 -12.51
CA GLU A 18 4.71 -3.83 -12.62
C GLU A 18 3.77 -2.71 -13.12
N ALA A 19 2.84 -3.03 -14.02
CA ALA A 19 1.84 -2.08 -14.51
C ALA A 19 0.84 -1.69 -13.41
N GLU A 20 0.37 -2.67 -12.64
CA GLU A 20 -0.54 -2.45 -11.50
C GLU A 20 0.16 -1.66 -10.40
N LEU A 21 1.44 -1.93 -10.12
CA LEU A 21 2.22 -1.15 -9.16
C LEU A 21 2.31 0.33 -9.55
N LYS A 22 2.48 0.63 -10.85
CA LYS A 22 2.49 2.01 -11.34
C LYS A 22 1.13 2.69 -11.20
N GLU A 23 0.06 1.95 -11.46
CA GLU A 23 -1.31 2.44 -11.25
C GLU A 23 -1.59 2.70 -9.76
N PHE A 24 -1.15 1.79 -8.88
CA PHE A 24 -1.22 1.96 -7.43
C PHE A 24 -0.49 3.22 -6.98
N GLN A 25 0.75 3.40 -7.43
CA GLN A 25 1.55 4.59 -7.16
C GLN A 25 0.88 5.88 -7.66
N TRP A 26 0.24 5.83 -8.84
CA TRP A 26 -0.50 6.96 -9.39
C TRP A 26 -1.71 7.34 -8.52
N HIS A 27 -2.51 6.36 -8.08
CA HIS A 27 -3.61 6.61 -7.14
C HIS A 27 -3.12 7.17 -5.81
N LEU A 28 -2.03 6.59 -5.28
CA LEU A 28 -1.42 7.02 -4.04
C LEU A 28 -0.95 8.49 -4.10
N GLN A 29 -0.36 8.93 -5.21
CA GLN A 29 -0.01 10.34 -5.43
C GLN A 29 -1.23 11.24 -5.59
N LYS A 30 -2.22 10.77 -6.35
CA LYS A 30 -3.41 11.56 -6.67
C LYS A 30 -4.24 11.86 -5.43
N ASP A 31 -4.33 10.88 -4.52
CA ASP A 31 -5.20 10.96 -3.35
C ASP A 31 -4.47 11.53 -2.11
N HIS A 32 -3.13 11.64 -2.14
CA HIS A 32 -2.32 12.06 -0.99
C HIS A 32 -1.18 13.01 -1.36
N GLU A 33 -1.36 14.30 -1.03
CA GLU A 33 -0.37 15.37 -1.29
C GLU A 33 0.98 15.17 -0.58
N CYS A 34 1.05 14.31 0.44
CA CYS A 34 2.30 13.96 1.14
C CYS A 34 3.34 13.28 0.24
N ILE A 35 2.92 12.78 -0.94
CA ILE A 35 3.77 11.99 -1.83
C ILE A 35 3.95 12.75 -3.15
N SER A 36 5.16 13.28 -3.38
CA SER A 36 5.42 14.05 -4.60
C SER A 36 5.50 13.18 -5.86
N LYS A 37 5.41 13.79 -7.05
CA LYS A 37 5.55 13.08 -8.33
C LYS A 37 6.95 12.55 -8.57
N SER A 38 7.96 13.38 -8.30
CA SER A 38 9.39 13.03 -8.37
C SER A 38 9.74 11.86 -7.45
N ASP A 39 8.94 11.68 -6.42
CA ASP A 39 9.14 10.68 -5.40
C ASP A 39 8.85 9.26 -5.89
N MET A 40 8.01 9.02 -6.91
CA MET A 40 7.68 7.65 -7.35
C MET A 40 8.27 7.22 -8.69
N GLU A 41 9.02 8.07 -9.38
CA GLU A 41 9.75 7.64 -10.57
C GLU A 41 10.76 6.54 -10.19
N LYS A 42 10.49 5.30 -10.64
CA LYS A 42 11.31 4.09 -10.42
C LYS A 42 11.32 3.56 -8.98
N GLN A 43 10.27 3.81 -8.20
CA GLN A 43 10.20 3.22 -6.86
C GLN A 43 9.84 1.75 -6.89
N ASN A 44 10.65 0.97 -6.17
CA ASN A 44 10.32 -0.42 -5.87
C ASN A 44 9.26 -0.51 -4.77
N ARG A 45 8.65 -1.69 -4.64
CA ARG A 45 7.57 -2.00 -3.70
C ARG A 45 7.88 -1.59 -2.26
N VAL A 46 9.12 -1.78 -1.81
CA VAL A 46 9.56 -1.43 -0.45
C VAL A 46 9.54 0.08 -0.24
N LYS A 47 10.13 0.85 -1.17
CA LYS A 47 10.14 2.32 -1.09
C LYS A 47 8.74 2.92 -1.13
N THR A 48 7.81 2.30 -1.85
CA THR A 48 6.41 2.71 -1.85
C THR A 48 5.80 2.53 -0.46
N VAL A 49 5.98 1.38 0.18
CA VAL A 49 5.46 1.15 1.53
C VAL A 49 6.14 2.05 2.56
N ASP A 50 7.45 2.25 2.47
CA ASP A 50 8.18 3.13 3.39
C ASP A 50 7.61 4.56 3.36
N LYS A 51 7.21 5.05 2.18
CA LYS A 51 6.56 6.36 2.05
C LYS A 51 5.17 6.41 2.66
N ILE A 52 4.36 5.38 2.45
CA ILE A 52 3.06 5.28 3.10
C ILE A 52 3.25 5.31 4.63
N MET A 53 4.20 4.53 5.15
CA MET A 53 4.48 4.46 6.59
C MET A 53 5.16 5.71 7.16
N ALA A 54 5.82 6.51 6.32
CA ALA A 54 6.38 7.81 6.72
C ALA A 54 5.30 8.89 6.80
N CYS A 55 4.29 8.83 5.93
CA CYS A 55 3.19 9.80 5.90
C CYS A 55 2.02 9.44 6.84
N PHE A 56 1.82 8.15 7.12
CA PHE A 56 0.62 7.64 7.78
C PHE A 56 0.95 6.69 8.93
N ARG A 57 0.08 6.63 9.93
CA ARG A 57 0.19 5.63 11.00
C ARG A 57 0.01 4.21 10.44
N PRO A 58 0.55 3.16 11.07
CA PRO A 58 0.43 1.78 10.58
C PRO A 58 -1.00 1.35 10.24
N GLU A 59 -1.98 1.76 11.04
CA GLU A 59 -3.39 1.43 10.85
C GLU A 59 -4.01 2.19 9.66
N GLU A 60 -3.57 3.43 9.44
CA GLU A 60 -3.98 4.27 8.30
C GLU A 60 -3.34 3.79 7.00
N ALA A 61 -2.05 3.42 7.05
CA ALA A 61 -1.30 2.87 5.93
C ALA A 61 -1.97 1.62 5.33
N VAL A 62 -2.52 0.76 6.20
CA VAL A 62 -3.27 -0.42 5.78
C VAL A 62 -4.58 -0.05 5.11
N LYS A 63 -5.36 0.87 5.70
CA LYS A 63 -6.63 1.35 5.11
C LYS A 63 -6.40 1.98 3.73
N ILE A 64 -5.42 2.86 3.60
CA ILE A 64 -5.08 3.52 2.33
C ILE A 64 -4.72 2.49 1.27
N THR A 65 -3.87 1.51 1.63
CA THR A 65 -3.45 0.47 0.69
C THR A 65 -4.64 -0.37 0.22
N VAL A 66 -5.53 -0.76 1.14
CA VAL A 66 -6.76 -1.49 0.82
C VAL A 66 -7.67 -0.68 -0.10
N ASP A 67 -7.88 0.60 0.18
CA ASP A 67 -8.76 1.46 -0.61
C ASP A 67 -8.24 1.66 -2.04
N ILE A 68 -6.92 1.82 -2.21
CA ILE A 68 -6.31 1.93 -3.53
C ILE A 68 -6.41 0.61 -4.30
N LEU A 69 -6.15 -0.53 -3.63
CA LEU A 69 -6.33 -1.85 -4.26
C LEU A 69 -7.77 -2.04 -4.77
N ARG A 70 -8.77 -1.61 -4.00
CA ARG A 70 -10.18 -1.62 -4.44
C ARG A 70 -10.45 -0.72 -5.63
N LYS A 71 -9.87 0.49 -5.65
CA LYS A 71 -10.00 1.43 -6.79
C LYS A 71 -9.47 0.85 -8.10
N MET A 72 -8.44 0.01 -8.02
CA MET A 72 -7.85 -0.69 -9.15
C MET A 72 -8.50 -2.05 -9.46
N ASN A 73 -9.64 -2.36 -8.84
CA ASN A 73 -10.32 -3.66 -8.93
C ASN A 73 -9.50 -4.87 -8.41
N GLN A 74 -8.43 -4.65 -7.64
CA GLN A 74 -7.65 -5.69 -6.95
C GLN A 74 -8.35 -6.15 -5.66
N ASN A 75 -9.64 -6.47 -5.77
CA ASN A 75 -10.53 -6.73 -4.63
C ASN A 75 -10.10 -7.94 -3.79
N ASN A 76 -9.61 -8.99 -4.44
CA ASN A 76 -9.09 -10.18 -3.75
C ASN A 76 -7.87 -9.83 -2.88
N LEU A 77 -6.92 -9.06 -3.40
CA LEU A 77 -5.75 -8.62 -2.64
C LEU A 77 -6.15 -7.69 -1.49
N ALA A 78 -7.09 -6.79 -1.73
CA ALA A 78 -7.64 -5.90 -0.69
C ALA A 78 -8.27 -6.70 0.47
N GLU A 79 -9.09 -7.70 0.16
CA GLU A 79 -9.73 -8.55 1.16
C GLU A 79 -8.70 -9.38 1.95
N GLN A 80 -7.71 -9.97 1.25
CA GLN A 80 -6.64 -10.71 1.92
C GLN A 80 -5.83 -9.84 2.87
N LEU A 81 -5.51 -8.61 2.46
CA LEU A 81 -4.78 -7.64 3.29
C LEU A 81 -5.59 -7.27 4.54
N GLU A 82 -6.88 -6.93 4.40
CA GLU A 82 -7.75 -6.64 5.54
C GLU A 82 -7.85 -7.83 6.49
N ASN A 83 -8.05 -9.04 5.96
CA ASN A 83 -8.20 -10.25 6.77
C ASN A 83 -6.92 -10.59 7.53
N LYS A 84 -5.75 -10.44 6.91
CA LYS A 84 -4.45 -10.65 7.56
C LYS A 84 -4.19 -9.61 8.66
N HIS A 85 -4.55 -8.34 8.42
CA HIS A 85 -4.44 -7.29 9.41
C HIS A 85 -5.38 -7.52 10.61
N LYS A 86 -6.64 -7.90 10.36
CA LYS A 86 -7.61 -8.23 11.41
C LYS A 86 -7.15 -9.42 12.26
N LYS A 87 -6.63 -10.49 11.63
CA LYS A 87 -6.13 -11.68 12.34
C LYS A 87 -4.84 -11.44 13.13
N GLY A 88 -3.99 -10.50 12.70
CA GLY A 88 -2.78 -10.12 13.41
C GLY A 88 -2.99 -9.13 14.58
N ASN A 89 -4.19 -8.57 14.70
CA ASN A 89 -4.60 -7.71 15.81
C ASN A 89 -5.38 -8.46 16.92
N VAL A 90 -5.50 -9.79 16.80
CA VAL A 90 -6.10 -10.69 17.81
C VAL A 90 -5.01 -11.30 18.67
#